data_AF-A0A7C5GCF1-F1
#
_entry.id   AF-A0A7C5GCF1-F1
#
_cell.length_a   1.000
_cell.length_b   1.000
_cell.length_c   1.000
_cell.angle_alpha   90.00
_cell.angle_beta   90.00
_cell.angle_gamma   90.00
#
_symmetry.space_group_name_H-M   'P 1'
#
loop_
_entity.id
_entity.type
_entity.pdbx_description
1 polymer ?
#
loop_
_entity_poly.entity_id
_entity_poly.type
_entity_poly.pdbx_seq_one_letter_code
_entity_poly.pdbx_strand_id
1 'polypeptide(L)'
;MNAHLSYAAEVRHPVEVGAAEEAHLVGWLSKRLGVNLSAPDLSAEGYHLVGGRLLPAGEGPAAQFMYEDEAGKRITVFATTGTPGTLAAFQFEERGDVAGVYWQDEQLRYAVIGALPRDALSGIATEVYRQLI
;
A
#
# COMPACT_ATOMS: atom_id res chain seq x y z
N MET A 1 4.53 -8.56 -4.31
CA MET A 1 4.83 -9.43 -3.15
C MET A 1 6.29 -9.37 -2.66
N ASN A 2 7.31 -9.53 -3.52
CA ASN A 2 8.71 -9.55 -3.06
C ASN A 2 9.18 -8.29 -2.32
N ALA A 3 8.72 -7.10 -2.71
CA ALA A 3 9.02 -5.85 -2.01
C ALA A 3 8.46 -5.86 -0.58
N HIS A 4 7.20 -6.25 -0.39
CA HIS A 4 6.59 -6.37 0.95
C HIS A 4 7.39 -7.31 1.86
N LEU A 5 7.75 -8.51 1.37
CA LEU A 5 8.54 -9.48 2.14
C LEU A 5 9.91 -8.94 2.57
N SER A 6 10.57 -8.17 1.70
CA SER A 6 11.90 -7.61 2.00
C SER A 6 11.83 -6.54 3.09
N TYR A 7 10.79 -5.71 3.07
CA TYR A 7 10.66 -4.56 3.98
C TYR A 7 9.90 -4.86 5.27
N ALA A 8 8.94 -5.78 5.23
CA ALA A 8 8.25 -6.21 6.45
C ALA A 8 9.24 -6.78 7.47
N ALA A 9 10.31 -7.43 7.02
CA ALA A 9 11.39 -7.95 7.86
C ALA A 9 12.43 -6.91 8.31
N GLU A 10 12.43 -5.69 7.76
CA GLU A 10 13.41 -4.66 8.08
C GLU A 10 12.99 -3.86 9.33
N VAL A 11 13.80 -3.94 10.39
CA VAL A 11 13.48 -3.36 11.71
C VAL A 11 14.05 -1.95 11.89
N ARG A 12 15.19 -1.62 11.25
CA ARG A 12 15.91 -0.36 11.51
C ARG A 12 15.39 0.84 10.72
N HIS A 13 15.02 0.66 9.46
CA HIS A 13 14.46 1.72 8.61
C HIS A 13 13.36 1.14 7.71
N PRO A 14 12.20 0.75 8.27
CA PRO A 14 11.12 0.17 7.48
C PRO A 14 10.57 1.15 6.44
N VAL A 15 10.74 2.46 6.66
CA VAL A 15 10.20 3.55 5.83
C VAL A 15 11.26 4.64 5.62
N GLU A 16 11.11 5.45 4.57
CA GLU A 16 11.99 6.59 4.31
C GLU A 16 11.48 7.88 4.98
N VAL A 17 10.16 8.05 5.04
CA VAL A 17 9.50 9.12 5.79
C VAL A 17 8.52 8.47 6.77
N GLY A 18 8.66 8.81 8.06
CA GLY A 18 7.79 8.30 9.11
C GLY A 18 6.42 8.98 9.13
N ALA A 19 5.44 8.34 9.77
CA ALA A 19 4.07 8.86 9.87
C ALA A 19 3.95 10.22 10.59
N ALA A 20 4.93 10.59 11.44
CA ALA A 20 4.98 11.92 12.05
C ALA A 20 5.06 13.06 11.02
N GLU A 21 5.46 12.75 9.79
CA GLU A 21 5.55 13.68 8.67
C GLU A 21 4.61 13.28 7.52
N GLU A 22 3.43 12.72 7.83
CA GLU A 22 2.47 12.20 6.84
C GLU A 22 2.20 13.18 5.68
N ALA A 23 1.94 14.46 5.98
CA ALA A 23 1.70 15.46 4.94
C ALA A 23 2.90 15.63 3.99
N HIS A 24 4.13 15.55 4.53
CA HIS A 24 5.34 15.56 3.73
C HIS A 24 5.49 14.28 2.89
N LEU A 25 5.27 13.11 3.51
CA LEU A 25 5.31 11.80 2.83
C LEU A 25 4.35 11.77 1.63
N VAL A 26 3.09 12.13 1.85
CA VAL A 26 2.05 12.14 0.80
C VAL A 26 2.40 13.13 -0.29
N GLY A 27 2.80 14.36 0.06
CA GLY A 27 3.17 15.37 -0.93
C GLY A 27 4.40 14.98 -1.76
N TRP A 28 5.40 14.38 -1.10
CA TRP A 28 6.61 13.90 -1.74
C TRP A 28 6.33 12.74 -2.71
N LEU A 29 5.57 11.72 -2.29
CA LEU A 29 5.20 10.60 -3.15
C LEU A 29 4.29 11.04 -4.30
N SER A 30 3.34 11.92 -4.05
CA SER A 30 2.47 12.49 -5.09
C SER A 30 3.29 13.17 -6.19
N LYS A 31 4.27 13.98 -5.80
CA LYS A 31 5.20 14.63 -6.75
C LYS A 31 6.02 13.63 -7.55
N ARG A 32 6.40 12.49 -6.95
CA ARG A 32 7.21 11.46 -7.61
C ARG A 32 6.41 10.63 -8.60
N LEU A 33 5.14 10.36 -8.30
CA LEU A 33 4.25 9.62 -9.20
C LEU A 33 3.54 10.54 -10.20
N GLY A 34 3.53 11.85 -9.99
CA GLY A 34 2.87 12.82 -10.86
C GLY A 34 1.34 12.82 -10.74
N VAL A 35 0.81 12.21 -9.68
CA VAL A 35 -0.63 12.12 -9.36
C VAL A 35 -0.82 12.37 -7.88
N ASN A 36 -1.99 12.89 -7.49
CA ASN A 36 -2.29 13.13 -6.08
C ASN A 36 -2.56 11.80 -5.38
N LEU A 37 -1.82 11.54 -4.31
CA LEU A 37 -2.01 10.38 -3.45
C LEU A 37 -2.60 10.83 -2.11
N SER A 38 -3.14 9.87 -1.38
CA SER A 38 -3.46 9.96 0.04
C SER A 38 -3.06 8.66 0.72
N ALA A 39 -2.76 8.72 2.02
CA ALA A 39 -2.59 7.55 2.86
C ALA A 39 -3.98 7.20 3.46
N PRO A 40 -4.52 6.00 3.21
CA PRO A 40 -5.77 5.56 3.84
C PRO A 40 -5.67 5.53 5.37
N ASP A 41 -6.74 5.92 6.06
CA ASP A 41 -6.88 5.72 7.50
C ASP A 41 -7.40 4.30 7.76
N LEU A 42 -6.55 3.46 8.35
CA LEU A 42 -6.88 2.07 8.68
C LEU A 42 -7.01 1.84 10.20
N SER A 43 -7.19 2.91 10.96
CA SER A 43 -7.27 2.85 12.42
C SER A 43 -8.47 2.04 12.92
N ALA A 44 -9.58 2.03 12.17
CA ALA A 44 -10.77 1.23 12.49
C ALA A 44 -10.50 -0.27 12.36
N GLU A 45 -9.58 -0.66 11.47
CA GLU A 45 -9.10 -2.02 11.25
C GLU A 45 -7.94 -2.39 12.20
N GLY A 46 -7.53 -1.45 13.07
CA GLY A 46 -6.44 -1.63 14.03
C GLY A 46 -5.04 -1.43 13.46
N TYR A 47 -4.93 -0.82 12.28
CA TYR A 47 -3.65 -0.57 11.59
C TYR A 47 -3.30 0.91 11.62
N HIS A 48 -2.08 1.21 12.07
CA HIS A 48 -1.56 2.57 12.10
C HIS A 48 -0.50 2.77 11.03
N LEU A 49 -0.51 3.93 10.38
CA LEU A 49 0.52 4.30 9.42
C LEU A 49 1.87 4.34 10.15
N VAL A 50 2.83 3.58 9.65
CA VAL A 50 4.24 3.64 10.09
C VAL A 50 4.97 4.71 9.28
N GLY A 51 4.63 4.82 8.00
CA GLY A 51 5.20 5.78 7.07
C GLY A 51 5.20 5.21 5.65
N GLY A 52 6.14 5.68 4.83
CA GLY A 52 6.21 5.22 3.45
C GLY A 52 7.54 5.47 2.77
N ARG A 53 7.63 5.03 1.51
CA ARG A 53 8.82 5.17 0.66
C ARG A 53 8.48 5.06 -0.82
N LEU A 54 9.42 5.54 -1.63
CA LEU A 54 9.37 5.39 -3.08
C LEU A 54 10.18 4.16 -3.47
N LEU A 55 9.60 3.30 -4.31
CA LEU A 55 10.27 2.11 -4.82
C LEU A 55 10.40 2.17 -6.33
N PRO A 56 11.50 1.65 -6.91
CA PRO A 56 11.53 1.33 -8.32
C PRO A 56 10.60 0.13 -8.58
N ALA A 57 9.61 0.29 -9.46
CA ALA A 57 8.84 -0.82 -10.00
C ALA A 57 9.07 -0.94 -11.52
N GLY A 58 8.76 -2.11 -12.09
CA GLY A 58 9.13 -2.44 -13.46
C GLY A 58 8.64 -1.45 -14.52
N GLU A 59 7.45 -0.88 -14.32
CA GLU A 59 6.83 0.06 -15.27
C GLU A 59 6.87 1.53 -14.79
N GLY A 60 7.51 1.83 -13.65
CA GLY A 60 7.55 3.19 -13.10
C GLY A 60 7.77 3.23 -11.59
N PRO A 61 7.80 4.44 -10.98
CA PRO A 61 7.87 4.56 -9.53
C PRO A 61 6.62 3.97 -8.85
N ALA A 62 6.82 3.31 -7.71
CA ALA A 62 5.76 2.86 -6.82
C ALA A 62 5.83 3.64 -5.50
N ALA A 63 4.69 4.16 -5.07
CA ALA A 63 4.50 4.64 -3.71
C ALA A 63 4.19 3.45 -2.81
N GLN A 64 4.83 3.40 -1.64
CA GLN A 64 4.58 2.42 -0.60
C GLN A 64 4.12 3.15 0.67
N PHE A 65 3.01 2.73 1.25
CA PHE A 65 2.57 3.07 2.60
C PHE A 65 2.55 1.80 3.45
N MET A 66 3.29 1.81 4.56
CA MET A 66 3.38 0.69 5.49
C MET A 66 2.51 0.98 6.71
N TYR A 67 1.72 -0.02 7.11
CA TYR A 67 0.93 0.03 8.33
C TYR A 67 1.28 -1.13 9.24
N GLU A 68 1.09 -0.94 10.53
CA GLU A 68 1.39 -1.92 11.58
C GLU A 68 0.25 -1.94 12.61
N ASP A 69 -0.14 -3.13 13.07
CA ASP A 69 -1.07 -3.28 14.19
C ASP A 69 -0.33 -3.39 15.54
N GLU A 70 -1.08 -3.43 16.65
CA GLU A 70 -0.51 -3.54 18.01
C GLU A 70 0.34 -4.81 18.23
N ALA A 71 0.14 -5.85 17.43
CA ALA A 71 0.92 -7.09 17.49
C ALA A 71 2.19 -7.03 16.62
N GLY A 72 2.48 -5.89 15.97
CA GLY A 72 3.62 -5.70 15.08
C GLY A 72 3.41 -6.30 13.69
N LYS A 73 2.19 -6.70 13.35
CA LYS A 73 1.88 -7.28 12.04
C LYS A 73 1.79 -6.17 11.02
N ARG A 74 2.44 -6.38 9.87
CA ARG A 74 2.53 -5.36 8.82
C ARG A 74 1.65 -5.67 7.63
N ILE A 75 1.03 -4.62 7.11
CA ILE A 75 0.43 -4.58 5.79
C ILE A 75 1.03 -3.43 4.99
N THR A 76 0.94 -3.52 3.68
CA THR A 76 1.45 -2.49 2.80
C THR A 76 0.46 -2.16 1.70
N VAL A 77 0.18 -0.88 1.55
CA VAL A 77 -0.57 -0.33 0.42
C VAL A 77 0.45 0.20 -0.59
N PHE A 78 0.41 -0.33 -1.81
CA PHE A 78 1.19 0.17 -2.93
C PHE A 78 0.29 0.92 -3.90
N ALA A 79 0.83 1.98 -4.50
CA ALA A 79 0.22 2.67 -5.63
C ALA A 79 1.28 2.84 -6.74
N THR A 80 0.91 2.53 -7.99
CA THR A 80 1.73 2.81 -9.19
C THR A 80 0.85 3.46 -10.24
N THR A 81 1.45 4.22 -11.16
CA THR A 81 0.72 4.72 -12.32
C THR A 81 0.23 3.54 -13.17
N GLY A 82 -1.07 3.54 -13.46
CA GLY A 82 -1.73 2.58 -14.34
C GLY A 82 -1.71 3.03 -15.79
N THR A 83 -2.12 2.13 -16.69
CA THR A 83 -2.46 2.52 -18.06
C THR A 83 -3.81 3.23 -18.05
N PRO A 84 -3.92 4.47 -18.55
CA PRO A 84 -5.18 5.21 -18.55
C PRO A 84 -6.32 4.45 -19.22
N GLY A 85 -7.50 4.46 -18.60
CA GLY A 85 -8.72 3.84 -19.14
C GLY A 85 -8.87 2.33 -18.91
N THR A 86 -7.90 1.68 -18.25
CA THR A 86 -8.04 0.29 -17.80
C THR A 86 -8.61 0.27 -16.39
N LEU A 87 -9.81 -0.28 -16.22
CA LEU A 87 -10.38 -0.58 -14.90
C LEU A 87 -10.30 -2.09 -14.67
N ALA A 88 -9.83 -2.48 -13.48
CA ALA A 88 -9.76 -3.89 -13.10
C ALA A 88 -10.45 -4.10 -11.75
N ALA A 89 -11.38 -5.05 -11.72
CA ALA A 89 -12.02 -5.50 -10.49
C ALA A 89 -10.99 -6.12 -9.53
N PHE A 90 -11.34 -6.22 -8.25
CA PHE A 90 -10.49 -6.82 -7.24
C PHE A 90 -10.00 -8.21 -7.64
N GLN A 91 -8.68 -8.35 -7.76
CA GLN A 91 -8.00 -9.63 -7.93
C GLN A 91 -7.31 -10.00 -6.65
N PHE A 92 -7.49 -11.23 -6.20
CA PHE A 92 -6.79 -11.78 -5.04
C PHE A 92 -5.74 -12.77 -5.51
N GLU A 93 -4.55 -12.66 -4.94
CA GLU A 93 -3.43 -13.58 -5.14
C GLU A 93 -2.87 -14.00 -3.78
N GLU A 94 -2.46 -15.25 -3.64
CA GLU A 94 -1.78 -15.75 -2.46
C GLU A 94 -0.46 -16.41 -2.86
N ARG A 95 0.59 -16.15 -2.09
CA ARG A 95 1.91 -16.70 -2.30
C ARG A 95 2.56 -17.03 -0.97
N GLY A 96 2.47 -18.31 -0.60
CA GLY A 96 2.97 -18.78 0.69
C GLY A 96 2.13 -18.21 1.83
N ASP A 97 2.77 -17.52 2.76
CA ASP A 97 2.15 -16.89 3.93
C ASP A 97 1.64 -15.46 3.68
N VAL A 98 1.85 -14.92 2.47
CA VAL A 98 1.45 -13.57 2.10
C VAL A 98 0.36 -13.60 1.03
N ALA A 99 -0.66 -12.77 1.23
CA ALA A 99 -1.71 -12.52 0.26
C ALA A 99 -1.63 -11.08 -0.27
N GLY A 100 -2.23 -10.87 -1.43
CA GLY A 100 -2.32 -9.58 -2.11
C GLY A 100 -3.71 -9.38 -2.73
N VAL A 101 -4.27 -8.19 -2.56
CA VAL A 101 -5.48 -7.74 -3.26
C VAL A 101 -5.11 -6.57 -4.17
N TYR A 102 -5.50 -6.65 -5.44
CA TYR A 102 -5.10 -5.70 -6.48
C TYR A 102 -6.33 -5.15 -7.19
N TRP A 103 -6.29 -3.86 -7.53
CA TRP A 103 -7.29 -3.22 -8.38
C TRP A 103 -6.66 -2.07 -9.15
N GLN A 104 -7.40 -1.55 -10.12
CA GLN A 104 -6.96 -0.43 -10.92
C GLN A 104 -8.12 0.55 -11.15
N ASP A 105 -7.84 1.84 -11.01
CA ASP A 105 -8.69 2.95 -11.44
C ASP A 105 -8.17 3.63 -12.72
N GLU A 106 -8.72 4.79 -13.07
CA GLU A 106 -8.35 5.52 -14.29
C GLU A 106 -6.87 5.96 -14.37
N GLN A 107 -6.19 6.15 -13.23
CA GLN A 107 -4.83 6.70 -13.14
C GLN A 107 -3.84 5.78 -12.40
N LEU A 108 -4.32 5.00 -11.44
CA LEU A 108 -3.52 4.28 -10.47
C LEU A 108 -3.90 2.79 -10.41
N ARG A 109 -2.86 1.97 -10.26
CA ARG A 109 -2.96 0.57 -9.84
C ARG A 109 -2.58 0.48 -8.38
N TYR A 110 -3.39 -0.23 -7.62
CA TYR A 110 -3.19 -0.44 -6.20
C TYR A 110 -2.97 -1.90 -5.86
N ALA A 111 -2.22 -2.12 -4.78
CA ALA A 111 -2.08 -3.43 -4.17
C ALA A 111 -2.07 -3.30 -2.64
N VAL A 112 -2.88 -4.09 -1.95
CA VAL A 112 -2.79 -4.29 -0.50
C VAL A 112 -2.20 -5.65 -0.25
N ILE A 113 -1.04 -5.71 0.40
CA ILE A 113 -0.27 -6.93 0.60
C ILE A 113 0.01 -7.11 2.09
N GLY A 114 -0.17 -8.33 2.61
CA GLY A 114 0.08 -8.65 4.02
C GLY A 114 -0.01 -10.13 4.31
N ALA A 115 0.59 -10.56 5.42
CA ALA A 115 0.50 -11.93 5.94
C ALA A 115 -0.82 -12.18 6.69
N LEU A 116 -1.94 -11.92 6.02
CA LEU A 116 -3.30 -12.00 6.57
C LEU A 116 -4.13 -13.08 5.88
N PRO A 117 -5.09 -13.71 6.59
CA PRO A 117 -6.13 -14.51 5.94
C PRO A 117 -6.88 -13.69 4.88
N ARG A 118 -7.33 -14.37 3.82
CA ARG A 118 -8.05 -13.75 2.68
C ARG A 118 -9.13 -12.76 3.11
N ASP A 119 -10.01 -13.15 4.03
CA ASP A 119 -11.17 -12.34 4.40
C ASP A 119 -10.75 -11.03 5.09
N ALA A 120 -9.75 -11.10 5.97
CA ALA A 120 -9.20 -9.91 6.63
C ALA A 120 -8.53 -8.97 5.64
N LEU A 121 -7.69 -9.51 4.74
CA LEU A 121 -7.01 -8.69 3.73
C LEU A 121 -8.00 -8.08 2.73
N SER A 122 -9.05 -8.81 2.35
CA SER A 122 -10.09 -8.33 1.45
C SER A 122 -10.93 -7.22 2.09
N GLY A 123 -11.21 -7.32 3.40
CA GLY A 123 -11.87 -6.25 4.15
C GLY A 123 -11.05 -4.96 4.17
N ILE A 124 -9.75 -5.06 4.48
CA ILE A 124 -8.84 -3.90 4.45
C ILE A 124 -8.75 -3.31 3.04
N ALA A 125 -8.61 -4.14 2.00
CA ALA A 125 -8.56 -3.66 0.62
C ALA A 125 -9.85 -2.95 0.19
N THR A 126 -11.00 -3.40 0.69
CA THR A 126 -12.29 -2.73 0.46
C THR A 126 -12.32 -1.36 1.11
N GLU A 127 -11.79 -1.22 2.32
CA GLU A 127 -11.72 0.07 3.01
C GLU A 127 -10.75 1.04 2.32
N VAL A 128 -9.58 0.57 1.93
CA VAL A 128 -8.63 1.36 1.12
C VAL A 128 -9.30 1.84 -0.17
N TYR A 129 -10.00 0.96 -0.88
CA TYR A 129 -10.73 1.33 -2.10
C TYR A 129 -11.76 2.41 -1.84
N ARG A 130 -12.57 2.28 -0.78
CA ARG A 130 -13.63 3.23 -0.40
C ARG A 130 -13.10 4.64 -0.11
N GLN A 131 -11.86 4.76 0.35
CA GLN A 131 -11.26 6.05 0.70
C GLN A 131 -10.53 6.71 -0.48
N LEU A 132 -10.03 5.92 -1.43
CA LEU A 132 -9.19 6.41 -2.52
C LEU A 132 -9.96 6.63 -3.83
N ILE A 133 -11.13 5.99 -3.98
CA ILE A 133 -12.01 6.02 -5.15
C ILE A 133 -13.34 6.67 -4.80
#